data_AF-A0A4P2QVG2-F1
#
_entry.id   AF-A0A4P2QVG2-F1
#
_cell.length_a   1.000
_cell.length_b   1.000
_cell.length_c   1.000
_cell.angle_alpha   90.00
_cell.angle_beta   90.00
_cell.angle_gamma   90.00
#
_symmetry.space_group_name_H-M   'P 1'
#
loop_
_entity.id
_entity.type
_entity.pdbx_description
1 polymer ?
#
loop_
_entity_poly.entity_id
_entity_poly.type
_entity_poly.pdbx_seq_one_letter_code
_entity_poly.pdbx_strand_id
1 'polypeptide(L)'
;MITALVLLAVQGALGAFDTLYYHEWRARLPGGVPGTAPELVLHGARDLVYAVLFASLPFVRWEGLAAWALAALLLAEIAITLRDFIVEDAVRRPLGGVYPGERAMHAVMGIVYGAALAHLLPELRRWSLAPTGFSRWDAPLALRVILPLMAAGVLLSGLRDLGAVYGPRWLRFPWGRA
;
A
#
# COMPACT_ATOMS: atom_id res chain seq x y z
N MET A 1 -7.85 17.69 -4.62
CA MET A 1 -7.66 16.89 -3.38
C MET A 1 -8.73 15.82 -3.11
N ILE A 2 -10.03 16.16 -2.99
CA ILE A 2 -11.08 15.19 -2.58
C ILE A 2 -11.15 13.98 -3.53
N THR A 3 -11.10 14.20 -4.84
CA THR A 3 -11.10 13.10 -5.83
C THR A 3 -9.92 12.15 -5.64
N ALA A 4 -8.73 12.68 -5.32
CA ALA A 4 -7.56 11.84 -5.02
C ALA A 4 -7.81 10.96 -3.79
N LEU A 5 -8.42 11.51 -2.73
CA LEU A 5 -8.78 10.73 -1.53
C LEU A 5 -9.82 9.65 -1.81
N VAL A 6 -10.82 9.93 -2.66
CA VAL A 6 -11.81 8.93 -3.07
C VAL A 6 -11.15 7.81 -3.85
N LEU A 7 -10.28 8.15 -4.81
CA LEU A 7 -9.53 7.16 -5.58
C LEU A 7 -8.58 6.35 -4.69
N LEU A 8 -7.95 6.97 -3.69
CA LEU A 8 -7.15 6.29 -2.67
C LEU A 8 -7.99 5.36 -1.78
N ALA A 9 -9.24 5.72 -1.46
CA ALA A 9 -10.14 4.83 -0.74
C ALA A 9 -10.55 3.62 -1.61
N VAL A 10 -10.80 3.84 -2.91
CA VAL A 10 -11.04 2.75 -3.87
C VAL A 10 -9.79 1.85 -3.97
N GLN A 11 -8.61 2.45 -4.08
CA GLN A 11 -7.33 1.75 -4.09
C GLN A 11 -7.16 0.90 -2.83
N GLY A 12 -7.45 1.46 -1.65
CA GLY A 12 -7.40 0.74 -0.39
C GLY A 12 -8.37 -0.44 -0.33
N ALA A 13 -9.57 -0.32 -0.91
CA ALA A 13 -10.53 -1.42 -0.99
C ALA A 13 -10.07 -2.53 -1.94
N LEU A 14 -9.51 -2.18 -3.11
CA LEU A 14 -8.95 -3.14 -4.06
C LEU A 14 -7.73 -3.86 -3.47
N GLY A 15 -6.83 -3.11 -2.83
CA GLY A 15 -5.67 -3.65 -2.12
C GLY A 15 -6.09 -4.56 -0.98
N ALA A 16 -7.09 -4.18 -0.19
CA ALA A 16 -7.62 -5.07 0.85
C ALA A 16 -8.18 -6.38 0.29
N PHE A 17 -8.89 -6.32 -0.84
CA PHE A 17 -9.35 -7.55 -1.52
C PHE A 17 -8.16 -8.40 -1.97
N ASP A 18 -7.16 -7.80 -2.60
CA ASP A 18 -5.96 -8.48 -3.07
C ASP A 18 -5.21 -9.17 -1.91
N THR A 19 -4.97 -8.43 -0.83
CA THR A 19 -4.34 -8.92 0.41
C THR A 19 -5.14 -10.07 1.04
N LEU A 20 -6.45 -9.91 1.21
CA LEU A 20 -7.27 -10.91 1.91
C LEU A 20 -7.51 -12.16 1.05
N TYR A 21 -7.76 -11.98 -0.24
CA TYR A 21 -8.15 -13.06 -1.13
C TYR A 21 -6.95 -13.76 -1.75
N TYR A 22 -6.10 -13.04 -2.49
CA TYR A 22 -4.99 -13.66 -3.20
C TYR A 22 -3.82 -13.96 -2.26
N HIS A 23 -3.39 -12.96 -1.51
CA HIS A 23 -2.19 -13.07 -0.66
C HIS A 23 -2.41 -13.98 0.56
N GLU A 24 -3.44 -13.74 1.37
CA GLU A 24 -3.72 -14.52 2.59
C GLU A 24 -4.39 -15.85 2.29
N TRP A 25 -5.54 -15.86 1.59
CA TRP A 25 -6.33 -17.07 1.48
C TRP A 25 -5.82 -18.05 0.40
N ARG A 26 -5.58 -17.56 -0.82
CA ARG A 26 -5.20 -18.39 -1.97
C ARG A 26 -3.73 -18.79 -1.93
N ALA A 27 -2.82 -17.82 -1.75
CA ALA A 27 -1.38 -18.04 -1.78
C ALA A 27 -0.81 -18.39 -0.41
N ARG A 28 -1.48 -17.97 0.68
CA ARG A 28 -1.05 -18.23 2.07
C ARG A 28 0.39 -17.78 2.31
N LEU A 29 0.79 -16.65 1.73
CA LEU A 29 2.19 -16.22 1.71
C LEU A 29 2.81 -16.04 3.09
N PRO A 30 2.09 -15.49 4.10
CA PRO A 30 2.64 -15.38 5.45
C PRO A 30 2.88 -16.75 6.11
N GLY A 31 2.40 -17.86 5.53
CA GLY A 31 2.58 -19.23 6.03
C GLY A 31 4.01 -19.78 5.97
N GLY A 32 4.98 -18.98 5.49
CA GLY A 32 6.38 -19.40 5.38
C GLY A 32 6.66 -20.19 4.11
N VAL A 33 6.08 -19.78 2.98
CA VAL A 33 6.34 -20.39 1.68
C VAL A 33 7.82 -20.17 1.32
N PRO A 34 8.60 -21.23 0.99
CA PRO A 34 10.02 -21.07 0.67
C PRO A 34 10.24 -20.14 -0.53
N GLY A 35 11.12 -19.16 -0.38
CA GLY A 35 11.50 -18.23 -1.46
C GLY A 35 10.67 -16.96 -1.58
N THR A 36 9.53 -16.84 -0.88
CA THR A 36 8.64 -15.66 -0.98
C THR A 36 8.97 -14.53 0.00
N ALA A 37 10.01 -14.68 0.83
CA ALA A 37 10.42 -13.63 1.77
C ALA A 37 10.70 -12.26 1.11
N PRO A 38 11.37 -12.17 -0.06
CA PRO A 38 11.57 -10.88 -0.73
C PRO A 38 10.26 -10.19 -1.13
N GLU A 39 9.24 -10.97 -1.51
CA GLU A 39 7.91 -10.46 -1.85
C GLU A 39 7.20 -9.89 -0.60
N LEU A 40 7.18 -10.65 0.51
CA LEU A 40 6.61 -10.18 1.78
C LEU A 40 7.28 -8.89 2.29
N VAL A 41 8.60 -8.73 2.09
CA VAL A 41 9.29 -7.49 2.47
C VAL A 41 8.82 -6.31 1.62
N LEU A 42 8.58 -6.51 0.32
CA LEU A 42 8.05 -5.46 -0.56
C LEU A 42 6.61 -5.11 -0.19
N HIS A 43 5.77 -6.11 0.08
CA HIS A 43 4.40 -5.90 0.56
C HIS A 43 4.40 -5.10 1.87
N GLY A 44 5.18 -5.53 2.85
CA GLY A 44 5.32 -4.82 4.12
C GLY A 44 5.80 -3.38 3.95
N ALA A 45 6.80 -3.14 3.09
CA ALA A 45 7.28 -1.78 2.81
C ALA A 45 6.20 -0.92 2.12
N ARG A 46 5.50 -1.46 1.13
CA ARG A 46 4.39 -0.79 0.44
C ARG A 46 3.27 -0.43 1.41
N ASP A 47 2.91 -1.36 2.27
CA ASP A 47 1.85 -1.22 3.27
C ASP A 47 2.15 -0.10 4.27
N LEU A 48 3.41 0.05 4.69
CA LEU A 48 3.83 1.18 5.53
C LEU A 48 3.69 2.53 4.82
N VAL A 49 3.96 2.60 3.51
CA VAL A 49 3.73 3.83 2.74
C VAL A 49 2.23 4.17 2.73
N TYR A 50 1.37 3.21 2.39
CA TYR A 50 -0.08 3.44 2.38
C TYR A 50 -0.63 3.78 3.77
N ALA A 51 -0.09 3.21 4.85
CA ALA A 51 -0.46 3.57 6.22
C ALA A 51 -0.22 5.07 6.48
N VAL A 52 0.95 5.60 6.06
CA VAL A 52 1.26 7.03 6.19
C VAL A 52 0.33 7.89 5.32
N LEU A 53 0.08 7.48 4.08
CA LEU A 53 -0.80 8.22 3.16
C LEU A 53 -2.23 8.31 3.69
N PHE A 54 -2.80 7.17 4.09
CA PHE A 54 -4.18 7.07 4.57
C PHE A 54 -4.37 7.73 5.95
N ALA A 55 -3.36 7.68 6.83
CA ALA A 55 -3.44 8.30 8.15
C ALA A 55 -3.25 9.84 8.11
N SER A 56 -2.58 10.39 7.10
CA SER A 56 -2.22 11.82 7.09
C SER A 56 -3.04 12.66 6.10
N LEU A 57 -3.20 12.20 4.86
CA LEU A 57 -3.81 13.00 3.79
C LEU A 57 -5.24 13.49 4.08
N PRO A 58 -6.15 12.77 4.80
CA PRO A 58 -7.48 13.31 5.09
C PRO A 58 -7.52 14.44 6.14
N PHE A 59 -6.41 14.69 6.85
CA PHE A 59 -6.35 15.65 7.97
C PHE A 59 -5.35 16.80 7.77
N VAL A 60 -4.27 16.55 7.05
CA VAL A 60 -3.18 17.52 6.90
C VAL A 60 -2.71 17.67 5.46
N ARG A 61 -2.24 18.87 5.14
CA ARG A 61 -1.48 19.16 3.92
C ARG A 61 0.00 19.10 4.26
N TRP A 62 0.77 18.43 3.42
CA TRP A 62 2.22 18.37 3.54
C TRP A 62 2.82 19.54 2.76
N GLU A 63 3.29 20.59 3.44
CA GLU A 63 3.70 21.87 2.84
C GLU A 63 5.23 22.07 2.86
N GLY A 64 5.76 22.80 1.88
CA GLY A 64 7.20 23.06 1.71
C GLY A 64 8.01 21.78 1.56
N LEU A 65 9.05 21.60 2.39
CA LEU A 65 9.88 20.38 2.37
C LEU A 65 9.07 19.10 2.68
N ALA A 66 7.98 19.20 3.45
CA ALA A 66 7.11 18.05 3.69
C ALA A 66 6.43 17.59 2.39
N ALA A 67 6.04 18.50 1.50
CA ALA A 67 5.48 18.15 0.20
C ALA A 67 6.46 17.28 -0.61
N TRP A 68 7.75 17.59 -0.56
CA TRP A 68 8.80 16.81 -1.22
C TRP A 68 9.02 15.45 -0.56
N ALA A 69 8.93 15.35 0.77
CA ALA A 69 8.95 14.06 1.47
C ALA A 69 7.76 13.18 1.05
N LEU A 70 6.56 13.76 0.93
CA LEU A 70 5.38 13.06 0.42
C LEU A 70 5.57 12.62 -1.04
N ALA A 71 6.15 13.48 -1.90
CA ALA A 71 6.50 13.10 -3.28
C ALA A 71 7.51 11.94 -3.32
N ALA A 72 8.50 11.94 -2.43
CA ALA A 72 9.46 10.84 -2.32
C ALA A 72 8.79 9.53 -1.86
N LEU A 73 7.83 9.58 -0.93
CA LEU A 73 7.03 8.42 -0.53
C LEU A 73 6.23 7.85 -1.70
N LEU A 74 5.59 8.70 -2.52
CA LEU A 74 4.84 8.26 -3.70
C LEU A 74 5.76 7.64 -4.75
N LEU A 75 6.96 8.21 -4.98
CA LEU A 75 7.94 7.62 -5.89
C LEU A 75 8.48 6.28 -5.35
N ALA A 76 8.68 6.18 -4.04
CA ALA A 76 9.08 4.93 -3.41
C ALA A 76 8.00 3.86 -3.56
N GLU A 77 6.72 4.21 -3.39
CA GLU A 77 5.59 3.30 -3.64
C GLU A 77 5.62 2.78 -5.08
N ILE A 78 5.78 3.65 -6.08
CA ILE A 78 5.87 3.24 -7.49
C ILE A 78 7.05 2.28 -7.70
N ALA A 79 8.22 2.61 -7.15
CA ALA A 79 9.40 1.76 -7.28
C ALA A 79 9.23 0.40 -6.61
N ILE A 80 8.59 0.36 -5.42
CA ILE A 80 8.25 -0.87 -4.72
C ILE A 80 7.28 -1.70 -5.56
N THR A 81 6.19 -1.11 -6.06
CA THR A 81 5.18 -1.79 -6.87
C THR A 81 5.75 -2.35 -8.18
N LEU A 82 6.60 -1.59 -8.87
CA LEU A 82 7.28 -2.10 -10.08
C LEU A 82 8.25 -3.23 -9.75
N ARG A 83 8.97 -3.11 -8.62
CA ARG A 83 9.88 -4.17 -8.16
C ARG A 83 9.10 -5.42 -7.75
N ASP A 84 7.94 -5.25 -7.14
CA ASP A 84 7.02 -6.31 -6.73
C ASP A 84 6.62 -7.15 -7.92
N PHE A 85 6.14 -6.55 -9.02
CA PHE A 85 5.79 -7.29 -10.25
C PHE A 85 6.93 -8.18 -10.77
N ILE A 86 8.18 -7.74 -10.66
CA ILE A 86 9.35 -8.50 -11.09
C ILE A 86 9.66 -9.63 -10.09
N VAL A 87 9.66 -9.32 -8.80
CA VAL A 87 10.01 -10.26 -7.74
C VAL A 87 8.95 -11.33 -7.60
N GLU A 88 7.68 -10.94 -7.52
CA GLU A 88 6.52 -11.82 -7.44
C GLU A 88 6.52 -12.83 -8.58
N ASP A 89 6.67 -12.39 -9.84
CA ASP A 89 6.72 -13.30 -10.97
C ASP A 89 7.90 -14.28 -10.85
N ALA A 90 9.08 -13.81 -10.44
CA ALA A 90 10.25 -14.66 -10.27
C ALA A 90 10.08 -15.70 -9.14
N VAL A 91 9.60 -15.29 -7.97
CA VAL A 91 9.50 -16.17 -6.79
C VAL A 91 8.29 -17.09 -6.85
N ARG A 92 7.21 -16.69 -7.54
CA ARG A 92 6.00 -17.51 -7.67
C ARG A 92 6.01 -18.44 -8.88
N ARG A 93 6.88 -18.26 -9.88
CA ARG A 93 7.08 -19.21 -11.00
C ARG A 93 7.11 -20.69 -10.58
N PRO A 94 7.95 -21.14 -9.62
CA PRO A 94 7.97 -22.54 -9.19
C PRO A 94 6.71 -22.99 -8.43
N LEU A 95 5.85 -22.04 -8.02
CA LEU A 95 4.61 -22.28 -7.28
C LEU A 95 3.37 -22.33 -8.19
N GLY A 96 3.56 -22.30 -9.51
CA GLY A 96 2.46 -22.21 -10.49
C GLY A 96 2.19 -20.80 -11.02
N GLY A 97 3.02 -19.83 -10.65
CA GLY A 97 2.95 -18.43 -11.07
C GLY A 97 1.89 -17.61 -10.33
N VAL A 98 1.81 -16.32 -10.67
CA VAL A 98 0.77 -15.41 -10.17
C VAL A 98 -0.60 -15.84 -10.70
N TYR A 99 -1.68 -15.66 -9.92
CA TYR A 99 -3.02 -16.00 -10.41
C TYR A 99 -3.46 -15.05 -11.53
N PRO A 100 -4.19 -15.51 -12.57
CA PRO A 100 -4.66 -14.62 -13.64
C PRO A 100 -5.52 -13.46 -13.14
N GLY A 101 -6.36 -13.71 -12.14
CA GLY A 101 -7.20 -12.67 -11.54
C GLY A 101 -6.43 -11.68 -10.66
N GLU A 102 -5.34 -12.10 -10.02
CA GLU A 102 -4.43 -11.24 -9.26
C GLU A 102 -3.69 -10.29 -10.21
N ARG A 103 -3.18 -10.80 -11.33
CA ARG A 103 -2.60 -9.95 -12.40
C ARG A 103 -3.58 -8.92 -12.95
N ALA A 104 -4.84 -9.32 -13.18
CA ALA A 104 -5.86 -8.37 -13.61
C ALA A 104 -6.15 -7.31 -12.53
N MET A 105 -6.19 -7.73 -11.25
CA MET A 105 -6.35 -6.82 -10.11
C MET A 105 -5.20 -5.82 -10.04
N HIS A 106 -3.95 -6.26 -10.19
CA HIS A 106 -2.77 -5.40 -10.21
C HIS A 106 -2.84 -4.34 -11.31
N ALA A 107 -3.27 -4.73 -12.52
CA ALA A 107 -3.45 -3.79 -13.62
C ALA A 107 -4.53 -2.73 -13.31
N VAL A 108 -5.67 -3.14 -12.76
CA VAL A 108 -6.74 -2.22 -12.36
C VAL A 108 -6.26 -1.27 -11.26
N MET A 109 -5.58 -1.79 -10.23
CA MET A 109 -4.98 -0.98 -9.16
C MET A 109 -3.96 0.02 -9.70
N GLY A 110 -3.13 -0.36 -10.67
CA GLY A 110 -2.20 0.56 -11.32
C GLY A 110 -2.90 1.72 -12.03
N ILE A 111 -4.02 1.45 -12.71
CA ILE A 111 -4.84 2.49 -13.37
C ILE A 111 -5.47 3.43 -12.33
N VAL A 112 -6.08 2.88 -11.28
CA VAL A 112 -6.71 3.66 -10.20
C VAL A 112 -5.68 4.53 -9.47
N TYR A 113 -4.50 3.97 -9.18
CA TYR A 113 -3.41 4.70 -8.56
C TYR A 113 -2.89 5.82 -9.47
N GLY A 114 -2.69 5.55 -10.77
CA GLY A 114 -2.32 6.58 -11.74
C GLY A 114 -3.33 7.73 -11.80
N ALA A 115 -4.63 7.42 -11.75
CA ALA A 115 -5.68 8.44 -11.66
C ALA A 115 -5.63 9.22 -10.34
N ALA A 116 -5.35 8.56 -9.21
CA ALA A 116 -5.17 9.22 -7.92
C ALA A 116 -3.99 10.21 -7.95
N LEU A 117 -2.85 9.79 -8.51
CA LEU A 117 -1.67 10.64 -8.72
C LEU A 117 -1.97 11.84 -9.61
N ALA A 118 -2.71 11.66 -10.70
CA ALA A 118 -3.08 12.76 -11.59
C ALA A 118 -3.86 13.88 -10.86
N HIS A 119 -4.63 13.52 -9.83
CA HIS A 119 -5.36 14.48 -9.00
C HIS A 119 -4.56 15.00 -7.80
N LEU A 120 -3.55 14.26 -7.34
CA LEU A 120 -2.71 14.62 -6.20
C LEU A 120 -1.52 15.50 -6.60
N LEU A 121 -0.94 15.28 -7.78
CA LEU A 121 0.24 16.01 -8.26
C LEU A 121 0.04 17.53 -8.34
N PRO A 122 -1.10 18.07 -8.83
CA PRO A 122 -1.35 19.52 -8.79
C PRO A 122 -1.39 20.08 -7.36
N GLU A 123 -1.93 19.32 -6.40
CA GLU A 123 -1.96 19.71 -4.98
C GLU A 123 -0.56 19.71 -4.38
N LEU A 124 0.23 18.66 -4.65
CA LEU A 124 1.63 18.57 -4.22
C LEU A 124 2.47 19.75 -4.72
N ARG A 125 2.31 20.13 -6.00
CA ARG A 125 2.98 21.30 -6.56
C ARG A 125 2.58 22.58 -5.84
N ARG A 126 1.29 22.73 -5.49
CA ARG A 126 0.82 23.89 -4.73
C ARG A 126 1.39 23.90 -3.32
N TRP A 127 1.40 22.75 -2.65
CA TRP A 127 1.92 22.63 -1.28
C TRP A 127 3.43 22.79 -1.20
N SER A 128 4.19 22.39 -2.23
CA SER A 128 5.65 22.56 -2.26
C SER A 128 6.09 24.02 -2.32
N LEU A 129 5.19 24.95 -2.69
CA LEU A 129 5.45 26.39 -2.73
C LEU A 129 5.10 27.11 -1.42
N ALA A 130 4.43 26.42 -0.48
CA ALA A 130 4.11 26.96 0.83
C ALA A 130 5.28 26.81 1.82
N PRO A 131 5.30 27.55 2.94
CA PRO A 131 6.26 27.33 4.01
C PRO A 131 6.26 25.89 4.52
N THR A 132 7.43 25.36 4.90
CA THR A 132 7.55 23.98 5.37
C THR A 132 6.72 23.74 6.63
N GLY A 133 5.84 22.73 6.58
CA GLY A 133 5.04 22.34 7.73
C GLY A 133 3.87 21.43 7.38
N PHE A 134 2.99 21.28 8.37
CA PHE A 134 1.73 20.56 8.24
C PHE A 134 0.58 21.51 8.60
N SER A 135 -0.25 21.84 7.62
CA SER A 135 -1.46 22.63 7.87
C SER A 135 -2.68 21.72 7.95
N ARG A 136 -3.58 21.98 8.89
CA ARG A 136 -4.82 21.21 9.02
C ARG A 136 -5.77 21.54 7.88
N TRP A 137 -6.44 20.52 7.39
CA TRP A 137 -7.61 20.66 6.53
C TRP A 137 -8.55 19.48 6.77
N ASP A 138 -9.84 19.68 6.57
CA ASP A 138 -10.81 18.64 6.83
C ASP A 138 -11.40 18.09 5.54
N ALA A 139 -11.05 16.84 5.22
CA ALA A 139 -11.77 16.08 4.22
C ALA A 139 -13.22 15.79 4.67
N PRO A 140 -14.13 15.43 3.75
CA PRO A 140 -15.45 14.92 4.12
C PRO A 140 -15.38 13.86 5.22
N LEU A 141 -16.34 13.88 6.17
CA LEU A 141 -16.33 13.03 7.37
C LEU A 141 -16.11 11.54 7.03
N ALA A 142 -16.77 11.04 5.98
CA ALA A 142 -16.61 9.66 5.54
C ALA A 142 -15.15 9.30 5.24
N LEU A 143 -14.40 10.17 4.56
CA LEU A 143 -12.99 9.94 4.22
C LEU A 143 -12.08 10.08 5.44
N ARG A 144 -12.41 10.99 6.38
CA ARG A 144 -11.71 11.11 7.67
C ARG A 144 -11.95 9.92 8.61
N VAL A 145 -12.88 9.03 8.30
CA VAL A 145 -13.12 7.78 9.05
C VAL A 145 -12.57 6.58 8.28
N ILE A 146 -12.92 6.43 7.01
CA ILE A 146 -12.57 5.26 6.21
C ILE A 146 -11.05 5.16 5.99
N LEU A 147 -10.38 6.26 5.65
CA LEU A 147 -8.94 6.21 5.37
C LEU A 147 -8.12 5.84 6.62
N PRO A 148 -8.35 6.39 7.82
CA PRO A 148 -7.66 5.93 9.02
C PRO A 148 -7.91 4.45 9.36
N LEU A 149 -9.12 3.93 9.11
CA LEU A 149 -9.41 2.51 9.28
C LEU A 149 -8.61 1.66 8.29
N MET A 150 -8.53 2.09 7.02
CA MET A 150 -7.66 1.47 6.02
C MET A 150 -6.18 1.57 6.42
N ALA A 151 -5.75 2.70 6.99
CA ALA A 151 -4.39 2.90 7.50
C ALA A 151 -4.04 1.88 8.59
N ALA A 152 -4.96 1.65 9.53
CA ALA A 152 -4.78 0.64 10.56
C ALA A 152 -4.74 -0.77 9.98
N GLY A 153 -5.65 -1.10 9.06
CA GLY A 153 -5.69 -2.40 8.40
C GLY A 153 -4.42 -2.72 7.62
N VAL A 154 -3.96 -1.78 6.78
CA VAL A 154 -2.76 -1.94 5.97
C VAL A 154 -1.50 -1.96 6.84
N LEU A 155 -1.44 -1.17 7.93
CA LEU A 155 -0.34 -1.24 8.89
C LEU A 155 -0.24 -2.63 9.55
N LEU A 156 -1.38 -3.19 9.97
CA LEU A 156 -1.42 -4.53 10.56
C LEU A 156 -0.98 -5.61 9.55
N SER A 157 -1.42 -5.49 8.30
CA SER A 157 -0.99 -6.34 7.19
C SER A 157 0.53 -6.26 6.98
N GLY A 158 1.08 -5.06 6.82
CA GLY A 158 2.51 -4.89 6.57
C GLY A 158 3.40 -5.35 7.72
N LEU A 159 2.98 -5.10 8.97
CA LEU A 159 3.68 -5.61 10.16
C LEU A 159 3.67 -7.13 10.23
N ARG A 160 2.57 -7.76 9.79
CA ARG A 160 2.45 -9.21 9.70
C ARG A 160 3.38 -9.78 8.64
N ASP A 161 3.49 -9.16 7.47
CA ASP A 161 4.38 -9.65 6.40
C ASP A 161 5.85 -9.57 6.82
N LEU A 162 6.27 -8.43 7.35
CA LEU A 162 7.62 -8.27 7.92
C LEU A 162 7.84 -9.25 9.08
N GLY A 163 6.81 -9.45 9.89
CA GLY A 163 6.79 -10.39 11.00
C GLY A 163 6.90 -11.86 10.59
N ALA A 164 6.27 -12.26 9.49
CA ALA A 164 6.36 -13.62 8.97
C ALA A 164 7.78 -13.96 8.49
N VAL A 165 8.51 -12.94 8.01
CA VAL A 165 9.90 -13.04 7.55
C VAL A 165 10.90 -12.97 8.71
N TYR A 166 10.86 -11.91 9.52
CA TYR A 166 11.90 -11.60 10.52
C TYR A 166 11.48 -11.89 11.96
N GLY A 167 10.18 -12.05 12.20
CA GLY A 167 9.59 -12.18 13.51
C GLY A 167 9.35 -13.62 13.96
N PRO A 168 8.66 -13.77 15.11
CA PRO A 168 8.34 -15.07 15.67
C PRO A 168 7.33 -15.84 14.80
N ARG A 169 7.40 -17.18 14.84
CA ARG A 169 6.58 -18.09 14.00
C ARG A 169 5.07 -17.92 14.17
N TRP A 170 4.59 -17.40 15.31
CA TRP A 170 3.15 -17.20 15.51
C TRP A 170 2.56 -16.11 14.58
N LEU A 171 3.39 -15.22 14.02
CA LEU A 171 2.96 -14.26 13.00
C LEU A 171 2.59 -14.94 11.67
N ARG A 172 2.91 -16.23 11.51
CA ARG A 172 2.51 -17.05 10.35
C ARG A 172 1.14 -17.68 10.50
N PHE A 173 0.52 -17.64 11.69
CA PHE A 173 -0.83 -18.16 11.92
C PHE A 173 -1.86 -17.45 11.02
N PRO A 174 -2.89 -18.11 10.47
CA PRO A 174 -3.26 -19.52 10.62
C PRO A 174 -2.58 -20.45 9.61
N TRP A 175 -1.69 -19.92 8.77
CA TRP A 175 -1.12 -20.64 7.63
C TRP A 175 0.23 -21.31 7.91
N GLY A 176 0.83 -21.02 9.06
CA GLY A 176 2.13 -21.55 9.47
C GLY A 176 2.13 -23.08 9.40
N ARG A 177 3.10 -23.63 8.66
CA ARG A 177 3.35 -25.08 8.69
C ARG A 177 3.93 -25.46 10.06
N ALA A 178 3.45 -26.57 10.61
CA ALA A 178 3.97 -27.18 11.83
C ALA A 178 5.47 -27.53 11.69
#